data_AF-A0A955F7A1-F1
#
_entry.id   AF-A0A955F7A1-F1
#
_cell.length_a   1.000
_cell.length_b   1.000
_cell.length_c   1.000
_cell.angle_alpha   90.00
_cell.angle_beta   90.00
_cell.angle_gamma   90.00
#
_symmetry.space_group_name_H-M   'P 1'
#
loop_
_entity.id
_entity.type
_entity.pdbx_description
1 polymer ?
#
loop_
_entity_poly.entity_id
_entity_poly.type
_entity_poly.pdbx_seq_one_letter_code
_entity_poly.pdbx_strand_id
1 'polypeptide(L)'
;MTRLARFWTLGLAAAAVVLGGWLWNRGLPEAWLSTETRSLRELRRELAASLPAWREAEIRVLEILPGTDGGPPVTRLEWRELDAESQPGAPIHFSVAGIQPRFEALTLTFASGDGDRDPLAGKTLVLFRRAYGEHTAPDQGF
;
A
#
# COMPACT_ATOMS: atom_id res chain seq x y z
N MET A 1 19.95 17.38 2.35
CA MET A 1 19.43 17.37 3.74
C MET A 1 18.23 16.41 3.90
N THR A 2 18.32 15.13 3.51
CA THR A 2 17.13 14.25 3.46
C THR A 2 17.44 12.75 3.62
N ARG A 3 18.41 12.37 4.47
CA ARG A 3 18.69 10.94 4.77
C ARG A 3 18.37 10.51 6.21
N LEU A 4 18.08 11.45 7.12
CA LEU A 4 17.82 11.12 8.52
C LEU A 4 16.36 10.73 8.84
N ALA A 5 15.37 11.14 8.04
CA ALA A 5 13.95 10.96 8.38
C ALA A 5 13.37 9.56 8.07
N ARG A 6 14.01 8.79 7.19
CA ARG A 6 13.48 7.49 6.71
C ARG A 6 13.85 6.29 7.59
N PHE A 7 14.86 6.41 8.44
CA PHE A 7 15.22 5.34 9.38
C PHE A 7 14.33 5.31 10.63
N TRP A 8 13.67 6.42 10.97
CA TRP A 8 12.83 6.51 12.17
C TRP A 8 11.44 5.88 11.99
N THR A 9 10.83 5.95 10.80
CA THR A 9 9.47 5.44 10.55
C THR A 9 9.39 3.91 10.47
N LEU A 10 10.44 3.26 9.92
CA LEU A 10 10.50 1.79 9.86
C LEU A 10 10.85 1.15 11.22
N GLY A 11 11.68 1.82 12.03
CA GLY A 11 11.97 1.37 13.39
C GLY A 11 10.75 1.39 14.31
N LEU A 12 9.89 2.41 14.19
CA LEU A 12 8.66 2.56 14.99
C LEU A 12 7.60 1.50 14.66
N ALA A 13 7.39 1.18 13.38
CA ALA A 13 6.43 0.15 12.97
C ALA A 13 6.87 -1.26 13.41
N ALA A 14 8.15 -1.59 13.26
CA ALA A 14 8.68 -2.88 13.71
C ALA A 14 8.69 -3.02 15.25
N ALA A 15 9.00 -1.94 15.97
CA ALA A 15 8.93 -1.92 17.42
C ALA A 15 7.49 -2.11 17.93
N ALA A 16 6.49 -1.51 17.28
CA ALA A 16 5.08 -1.66 17.66
C ALA A 16 4.58 -3.11 17.51
N VAL A 17 5.00 -3.81 16.47
CA VAL A 17 4.60 -5.22 16.23
C VAL A 17 5.29 -6.16 17.21
N VAL A 18 6.59 -5.95 17.51
CA VAL A 18 7.34 -6.80 18.45
C VAL A 18 6.92 -6.55 19.91
N LEU A 19 6.68 -5.29 20.30
CA LEU A 19 6.14 -4.95 21.62
C LEU A 19 4.71 -5.46 21.77
N GLY A 20 3.84 -5.30 20.76
CA GLY A 20 2.47 -5.80 20.79
C GLY A 20 2.40 -7.32 20.96
N GLY A 21 3.26 -8.07 20.25
CA GLY A 21 3.34 -9.52 20.37
C GLY A 21 3.92 -10.01 21.71
N TRP A 22 4.92 -9.31 22.25
CA TRP A 22 5.55 -9.68 23.54
C TRP A 22 4.65 -9.35 24.75
N LEU A 23 3.87 -8.26 24.68
CA LEU A 23 2.94 -7.84 25.73
C LEU A 23 1.65 -8.67 25.79
N TRP A 24 1.17 -9.21 24.66
CA TRP A 24 0.01 -10.12 24.62
C TRP A 24 0.25 -11.39 25.46
N ASN A 25 1.50 -11.85 25.56
CA ASN A 25 1.89 -13.02 26.35
C ASN A 25 1.96 -12.77 27.87
N ARG A 26 1.84 -11.50 28.33
CA ARG A 26 2.03 -11.13 29.75
C ARG A 26 0.80 -10.70 30.53
N GLY A 27 -0.40 -10.73 29.94
CA GLY A 27 -1.65 -10.38 30.63
C GLY A 27 -1.68 -8.89 31.04
N LEU A 28 -2.04 -8.03 30.09
CA LEU A 28 -2.08 -6.58 30.31
C LEU A 28 -3.33 -6.13 31.08
N PRO A 29 -3.21 -5.11 31.95
CA PRO A 29 -4.34 -4.53 32.67
C PRO A 29 -5.34 -3.85 31.71
N GLU A 30 -6.63 -4.02 31.98
CA GLU A 30 -7.79 -3.58 31.16
C GLU A 30 -7.76 -2.09 30.74
N ALA A 31 -7.08 -1.23 31.49
CA ALA A 31 -6.91 0.19 31.18
C ALA A 31 -6.02 0.46 29.94
N TRP A 32 -5.11 -0.45 29.61
CA TRP A 32 -4.28 -0.32 28.41
C TRP A 32 -5.06 -0.70 27.15
N LEU A 33 -5.90 -1.73 27.24
CA LEU A 33 -6.83 -2.16 26.20
C LEU A 33 -7.86 -1.07 25.84
N SER A 34 -8.37 -0.31 26.82
CA SER A 34 -9.35 0.75 26.58
C SER A 34 -8.76 2.00 25.90
N THR A 35 -7.47 2.27 26.14
CA THR A 35 -6.75 3.39 25.51
C THR A 35 -6.37 3.05 24.06
N GLU A 36 -5.89 1.84 23.82
CA GLU A 36 -5.53 1.34 22.48
C GLU A 36 -6.77 1.18 21.57
N THR A 37 -7.91 0.76 22.13
CA THR A 37 -9.16 0.69 21.37
C THR A 37 -9.72 2.06 21.00
N ARG A 38 -9.36 3.13 21.73
CA ARG A 38 -9.77 4.49 21.39
C ARG A 38 -8.94 5.06 20.25
N SER A 39 -7.61 4.92 20.32
CA SER A 39 -6.70 5.36 19.25
C SER A 39 -6.97 4.63 17.93
N LEU A 40 -7.21 3.32 17.97
CA LEU A 40 -7.57 2.54 16.78
C LEU A 40 -8.92 2.96 16.18
N ARG A 41 -9.90 3.32 17.02
CA ARG A 41 -11.20 3.84 16.53
C ARG A 41 -11.07 5.23 15.93
N GLU A 42 -10.22 6.09 16.49
CA GLU A 42 -9.93 7.42 15.93
C GLU A 42 -9.21 7.29 14.58
N LEU A 43 -8.17 6.45 14.49
CA LEU A 43 -7.47 6.18 13.22
C LEU A 43 -8.41 5.62 12.16
N ARG A 44 -9.32 4.71 12.56
CA ARG A 44 -10.32 4.12 11.66
C ARG A 44 -11.35 5.15 11.20
N ARG A 45 -11.75 6.09 12.06
CA ARG A 45 -12.64 7.20 11.68
C ARG A 45 -11.97 8.18 10.73
N GLU A 46 -10.70 8.51 10.95
CA GLU A 46 -9.93 9.37 10.04
C GLU A 46 -9.77 8.70 8.66
N LEU A 47 -9.42 7.42 8.64
CA LEU A 47 -9.37 6.63 7.40
C LEU A 47 -10.74 6.58 6.72
N ALA A 48 -11.82 6.33 7.47
CA ALA A 48 -13.16 6.30 6.91
C ALA A 48 -13.64 7.68 6.42
N ALA A 49 -13.23 8.78 7.04
CA ALA A 49 -13.54 10.12 6.55
C ALA A 49 -12.79 10.46 5.25
N SER A 50 -11.63 9.84 5.03
CA SER A 50 -10.86 9.99 3.79
C SER A 50 -11.37 9.11 2.64
N LEU A 51 -12.26 8.14 2.91
CA LEU A 51 -12.83 7.21 1.91
C LEU A 51 -13.40 7.87 0.63
N PRO A 52 -14.16 8.98 0.70
CA PRO A 52 -14.71 9.61 -0.49
C PRO A 52 -13.61 10.22 -1.39
N ALA A 53 -12.39 10.36 -0.87
CA ALA A 53 -11.22 10.78 -1.62
C ALA A 53 -10.35 9.61 -2.12
N TRP A 54 -10.74 8.36 -1.84
CA TRP A 54 -10.00 7.20 -2.32
C TRP A 54 -10.28 7.01 -3.80
N ARG A 55 -9.21 6.85 -4.57
CA ARG A 55 -9.25 6.75 -6.02
C ARG A 55 -8.95 5.32 -6.43
N GLU A 56 -9.77 4.78 -7.31
CA GLU A 56 -9.44 3.55 -8.02
C GLU A 56 -8.22 3.82 -8.91
N ALA A 57 -7.43 2.80 -9.21
CA ALA A 57 -6.30 2.93 -10.12
C ALA A 57 -6.34 1.80 -11.14
N GLU A 58 -6.06 2.15 -12.39
CA GLU A 58 -5.93 1.23 -13.51
C GLU A 58 -4.46 1.16 -13.94
N ILE A 59 -3.95 -0.05 -14.14
CA ILE A 59 -2.60 -0.29 -14.63
C ILE A 59 -2.71 -1.12 -15.91
N ARG A 60 -2.14 -0.61 -17.00
CA ARG A 60 -2.15 -1.24 -18.33
C ARG A 60 -0.74 -1.52 -18.81
N VAL A 61 -0.56 -2.67 -19.45
CA VAL A 61 0.63 -2.94 -20.27
C VAL A 61 0.39 -2.31 -21.63
N LEU A 62 1.24 -1.34 -22.01
CA LEU A 62 1.15 -0.68 -23.31
C LEU A 62 1.85 -1.50 -24.39
N GLU A 63 3.11 -1.84 -24.13
CA GLU A 63 3.94 -2.58 -25.07
C GLU A 63 5.10 -3.28 -24.35
N ILE A 64 5.63 -4.33 -24.99
CA ILE A 64 6.84 -5.02 -24.58
C ILE A 64 7.86 -4.86 -25.70
N LEU A 65 8.94 -4.15 -25.41
CA LEU A 65 10.02 -3.89 -26.35
C LEU A 65 11.13 -4.94 -26.20
N PRO A 66 11.76 -5.36 -27.30
CA PRO A 66 12.96 -6.20 -27.21
C PRO A 66 14.07 -5.43 -26.49
N GLY A 67 14.91 -6.16 -25.74
CA GLY A 67 16.07 -5.58 -25.09
C GLY A 67 17.14 -5.17 -26.11
N THR A 68 17.85 -4.08 -25.83
CA THR A 68 19.00 -3.62 -26.62
C THR A 68 20.25 -4.43 -26.29
N ASP A 69 21.05 -4.79 -27.29
CA ASP A 69 22.35 -5.46 -27.15
C ASP A 69 22.32 -6.75 -26.30
N GLY A 70 21.26 -7.55 -26.45
CA GLY A 70 21.07 -8.80 -25.69
C GLY A 70 20.61 -8.58 -24.23
N GLY A 71 20.28 -7.34 -23.87
CA GLY A 71 19.65 -7.00 -22.60
C GLY A 71 18.23 -7.58 -22.46
N PRO A 72 17.64 -7.50 -21.25
CA PRO A 72 16.29 -7.98 -21.02
C PRO A 72 15.26 -7.15 -21.80
N PRO A 73 14.11 -7.74 -22.18
CA PRO A 73 12.99 -6.98 -22.74
C PRO A 73 12.53 -5.90 -21.76
N VAL A 74 11.87 -4.86 -22.27
CA VAL A 74 11.36 -3.75 -21.45
C VAL A 74 9.85 -3.66 -21.61
N THR A 75 9.12 -3.78 -20.50
CA THR A 75 7.67 -3.60 -20.48
C THR A 75 7.34 -2.15 -20.14
N ARG A 76 6.60 -1.48 -21.02
CA ARG A 76 6.06 -0.14 -20.76
C ARG A 76 4.67 -0.24 -20.17
N LEU A 77 4.47 0.48 -19.06
CA LEU A 77 3.25 0.48 -18.29
C LEU A 77 2.65 1.88 -18.29
N GLU A 78 1.33 1.92 -18.25
CA GLU A 78 0.54 3.11 -17.97
C GLU A 78 -0.22 2.89 -16.66
N TRP A 79 -0.11 3.88 -15.77
CA TRP A 79 -0.89 3.98 -14.55
C TRP A 79 -1.85 5.16 -14.66
N ARG A 80 -3.11 4.96 -14.29
CA ARG A 80 -4.11 6.04 -14.19
C ARG A 80 -4.89 5.91 -12.90
N GLU A 81 -4.94 6.99 -12.12
CA GLU A 81 -5.94 7.10 -11.07
C GLU A 81 -7.28 7.47 -11.70
N LEU A 82 -8.36 6.85 -11.25
CA LEU A 82 -9.72 7.18 -11.62
C LEU A 82 -10.26 8.22 -10.64
N ASP A 83 -11.05 9.16 -11.14
CA ASP A 83 -11.80 10.09 -10.30
C ASP A 83 -13.04 9.42 -9.67
N ALA A 84 -13.88 10.22 -8.99
CA ALA A 84 -15.07 9.73 -8.32
C ALA A 84 -16.14 9.21 -9.29
N GLU A 85 -16.06 9.60 -10.56
CA GLU A 85 -16.93 9.21 -11.66
C GLU A 85 -16.33 8.05 -12.49
N SER A 86 -15.31 7.39 -11.96
CA SER A 86 -14.56 6.32 -12.59
C SER A 86 -13.93 6.74 -13.93
N GLN A 87 -13.67 8.03 -14.14
CA GLN A 87 -12.99 8.52 -15.33
C GLN A 87 -11.47 8.53 -15.11
N PRO A 88 -10.69 8.06 -16.09
CA PRO A 88 -9.24 8.06 -15.98
C PRO A 88 -8.66 9.47 -15.97
N GLY A 89 -7.87 9.76 -14.94
CA GLY A 89 -7.07 10.98 -14.83
C GLY A 89 -5.81 10.97 -15.71
N ALA A 90 -4.89 11.87 -15.40
CA ALA A 90 -3.63 12.00 -16.13
C ALA A 90 -2.78 10.72 -15.99
N PRO A 91 -2.28 10.15 -17.10
CA PRO A 91 -1.48 8.94 -17.05
C PRO A 91 -0.07 9.19 -16.52
N ILE A 92 0.44 8.21 -15.79
CA ILE A 92 1.85 8.10 -15.41
C ILE A 92 2.43 6.92 -16.20
N HIS A 93 3.45 7.18 -17.01
CA HIS A 93 4.14 6.15 -17.78
C HIS A 93 5.47 5.80 -17.14
N PHE A 94 5.76 4.50 -17.06
CA PHE A 94 7.06 4.02 -16.60
C PHE A 94 7.40 2.70 -17.30
N SER A 95 8.69 2.33 -17.23
CA SER A 95 9.22 1.13 -17.85
C SER A 95 9.83 0.23 -16.79
N VAL A 96 9.65 -1.09 -16.93
CA VAL A 96 10.29 -2.10 -16.09
C VAL A 96 11.03 -3.12 -16.95
N ALA A 97 12.16 -3.63 -16.46
CA ALA A 97 12.97 -4.61 -17.17
C ALA A 97 12.43 -6.04 -16.96
N GLY A 98 12.03 -6.71 -18.03
CA GLY A 98 11.38 -8.01 -18.06
C GLY A 98 9.98 -7.94 -18.67
N ILE A 99 9.30 -9.07 -18.73
CA ILE A 99 7.93 -9.19 -19.25
C ILE A 99 6.87 -9.36 -18.15
N GLN A 100 7.29 -9.71 -16.93
CA GLN A 100 6.42 -9.79 -15.76
C GLN A 100 6.66 -8.58 -14.83
N PRO A 101 5.84 -7.53 -14.95
CA PRO A 101 5.84 -6.47 -13.95
C PRO A 101 5.35 -7.01 -12.59
N ARG A 102 6.01 -6.59 -11.52
CA ARG A 102 5.68 -6.91 -10.14
C ARG A 102 5.38 -5.61 -9.40
N PHE A 103 4.36 -5.66 -8.55
CA PHE A 103 3.92 -4.53 -7.75
C PHE A 103 4.05 -4.87 -6.28
N GLU A 104 4.71 -4.00 -5.51
CA GLU A 104 4.66 -4.07 -4.05
C GLU A 104 3.61 -3.10 -3.55
N ALA A 105 2.68 -3.63 -2.76
CA ALA A 105 1.64 -2.85 -2.14
C ALA A 105 1.47 -3.22 -0.66
N LEU A 106 1.06 -2.24 0.13
CA LEU A 106 0.53 -2.46 1.47
C LEU A 106 -0.97 -2.69 1.34
N THR A 107 -1.43 -3.86 1.76
CA THR A 107 -2.85 -4.25 1.70
C THR A 107 -3.43 -4.21 3.10
N LEU A 108 -4.51 -3.44 3.29
CA LEU A 108 -5.27 -3.37 4.54
C LEU A 108 -6.67 -3.93 4.28
N THR A 109 -6.94 -5.13 4.81
CA THR A 109 -8.25 -5.77 4.71
C THR A 109 -9.04 -5.51 5.99
N PHE A 110 -10.23 -4.97 5.82
CA PHE A 110 -11.14 -4.65 6.93
C PHE A 110 -12.12 -5.80 7.11
N ALA A 111 -12.13 -6.40 8.30
CA ALA A 111 -13.03 -7.50 8.61
C ALA A 111 -14.50 -7.10 8.40
N SER A 112 -15.28 -8.01 7.81
CA SER A 112 -16.73 -7.90 7.75
C SER A 112 -17.29 -8.10 9.16
N GLY A 113 -17.77 -7.05 9.79
CA GLY A 113 -18.47 -7.16 11.08
C GLY A 113 -19.95 -7.47 10.87
N ASP A 114 -20.60 -8.06 11.88
CA ASP A 114 -22.03 -8.44 11.86
C ASP A 114 -23.01 -7.25 11.96
N GLY A 115 -22.57 -6.03 11.63
CA GLY A 115 -23.35 -4.81 11.83
C GLY A 115 -23.10 -3.74 10.79
N ASP A 116 -24.20 -3.19 10.27
CA ASP A 116 -24.33 -2.27 9.13
C ASP A 116 -23.78 -0.83 9.34
N ARG A 117 -22.80 -0.63 10.24
CA ARG A 117 -22.34 0.72 10.62
C ARG A 117 -20.92 1.08 10.22
N ASP A 118 -20.17 0.17 9.61
CA ASP A 118 -18.81 0.47 9.17
C ASP A 118 -18.68 0.52 7.64
N PRO A 119 -18.44 1.71 7.05
CA PRO A 119 -18.27 1.85 5.60
C PRO A 119 -17.04 1.12 5.03
N LEU A 120 -16.12 0.66 5.89
CA LEU A 120 -14.94 -0.12 5.53
C LEU A 120 -15.15 -1.63 5.63
N ALA A 121 -16.21 -2.13 6.27
CA ALA A 121 -16.40 -3.56 6.47
C ALA A 121 -16.36 -4.35 5.15
N GLY A 122 -15.54 -5.40 5.11
CA GLY A 122 -15.37 -6.24 3.92
C GLY A 122 -14.55 -5.62 2.79
N LYS A 123 -14.07 -4.37 2.94
CA LYS A 123 -13.25 -3.70 1.93
C LYS A 123 -11.77 -4.03 2.12
N THR A 124 -11.02 -3.87 1.03
CA THR A 124 -9.56 -3.96 1.04
C THR A 124 -8.99 -2.70 0.42
N LEU A 125 -8.14 -2.00 1.17
CA LEU A 125 -7.36 -0.87 0.67
C LEU A 125 -6.00 -1.40 0.20
N VAL A 126 -5.61 -1.01 -1.01
CA VAL A 126 -4.31 -1.36 -1.60
C VAL A 126 -3.53 -0.07 -1.82
N LEU A 127 -2.41 0.07 -1.11
CA LEU A 127 -1.50 1.20 -1.22
C LEU A 127 -0.25 0.76 -1.97
N PHE A 128 -0.18 1.09 -3.23
CA PHE A 128 0.97 0.73 -4.05
C PHE A 128 2.18 1.57 -3.69
N ARG A 129 3.30 0.89 -3.47
CA ARG A 129 4.56 1.51 -3.09
C ARG A 129 5.51 1.61 -4.26
N ARG A 130 5.61 0.54 -5.05
CA ARG A 130 6.58 0.44 -6.15
C ARG A 130 6.21 -0.59 -7.20
N ALA A 131 6.74 -0.39 -8.40
CA ALA A 131 6.70 -1.34 -9.51
C ALA A 131 8.12 -1.70 -9.98
N TYR A 132 8.37 -2.98 -10.27
CA TYR A 132 9.67 -3.46 -10.74
C TYR A 132 9.50 -4.68 -11.64
N GLY A 133 10.52 -4.98 -12.46
CA GLY A 133 10.51 -6.15 -13.34
C GLY A 133 11.41 -7.27 -12.84
N GLU A 134 11.39 -8.42 -13.51
CA GLU A 134 12.15 -9.63 -13.15
C GLU A 134 13.66 -9.39 -13.04
N HIS A 135 14.18 -8.44 -13.82
CA HIS A 135 15.60 -8.12 -13.88
C HIS A 135 15.98 -6.90 -13.05
N THR A 136 15.07 -6.37 -12.24
CA THR A 136 15.29 -5.20 -11.39
C THR A 136 15.10 -5.59 -9.93
N ALA A 137 16.06 -5.23 -9.08
CA ALA A 137 15.90 -5.41 -7.64
C ALA A 137 14.76 -4.53 -7.11
N PRO A 138 13.98 -4.96 -6.11
CA PRO A 138 12.82 -4.20 -5.65
C PRO A 138 13.15 -2.76 -5.18
N ASP A 139 14.34 -2.52 -4.63
CA ASP A 139 14.80 -1.20 -4.19
C ASP A 139 15.20 -0.25 -5.34
N GLN A 140 15.27 -0.77 -6.56
CA GLN A 140 15.55 -0.05 -7.79
C GLN A 140 14.29 0.16 -8.66
N GLY A 141 13.12 -0.25 -8.16
CA GLY A 141 11.83 -0.03 -8.83
C GLY A 141 11.36 1.42 -8.80
N PHE A 142 10.34 1.71 -9.61
CA PHE A 142 9.65 3.01 -9.68
C PHE A 142 8.65 3.17 -8.54
#